data_AF-A0A545W1D1-F1
#
_entry.id   AF-A0A545W1D1-F1
#
_cell.length_a   1.000
_cell.length_b   1.000
_cell.length_c   1.000
_cell.angle_alpha   90.00
_cell.angle_beta   90.00
_cell.angle_gamma   90.00
#
_symmetry.space_group_name_H-M   'P 1'
#
loop_
_entity.id
_entity.type
_entity.pdbx_description
1 polymer ?
#
loop_
_entity_poly.entity_id
_entity_poly.type
_entity_poly.pdbx_seq_one_letter_code
_entity_poly.pdbx_strand_id
1 'polypeptide(L)'
;MQLAIGILGTLALAAGASAQSTIFKGKGFGTYYYDIEQRQACGTDFNNQNLGSVMCNWYTAKSLNDVNSNNLVAMSNLPLKTAEGRAKYCGKRVVVTVNGVKSSIPFFIGDGCERCAHGTDSQWNANGAAGLDFSYSALSQLSPLACQNGHIDIEYEIVDETLYHFDT
;
A
#
# COMPACT_ATOMS: atom_id res chain seq x y z
N MET A 1 -30.12 -58.06 26.01
CA MET A 1 -29.61 -56.75 26.43
C MET A 1 -28.81 -56.18 25.27
N GLN A 2 -29.42 -55.33 24.45
CA GLN A 2 -28.84 -54.77 23.23
C GLN A 2 -28.13 -53.46 23.58
N LEU A 3 -26.80 -53.42 23.46
CA LEU A 3 -26.02 -52.18 23.53
C LEU A 3 -26.01 -51.54 22.14
N ALA A 4 -26.72 -50.42 21.99
CA ALA A 4 -26.60 -49.54 20.85
C ALA A 4 -25.32 -48.71 20.99
N ILE A 5 -24.37 -48.92 20.08
CA ILE A 5 -23.17 -48.08 19.96
C ILE A 5 -23.56 -46.88 19.09
N GLY A 6 -23.78 -45.73 19.73
CA GLY A 6 -23.99 -44.46 19.06
C GLY A 6 -22.68 -43.94 18.50
N ILE A 7 -22.56 -43.88 17.16
CA ILE A 7 -21.44 -43.25 16.47
C ILE A 7 -21.68 -41.74 16.50
N LEU A 8 -20.94 -41.04 17.35
CA LEU A 8 -20.84 -39.58 17.34
C LEU A 8 -19.99 -39.16 16.13
N GLY A 9 -20.66 -38.74 15.05
CA GLY A 9 -20.00 -38.09 13.92
C GLY A 9 -19.59 -36.67 14.28
N THR A 10 -18.29 -36.41 14.40
CA THR A 10 -17.74 -35.06 14.50
C THR A 10 -17.81 -34.36 13.14
N LEU A 11 -18.70 -33.37 13.01
CA LEU A 11 -18.69 -32.39 11.92
C LEU A 11 -17.48 -31.47 12.10
N ALA A 12 -16.44 -31.66 11.28
CA ALA A 12 -15.35 -30.70 11.18
C ALA A 12 -15.84 -29.51 10.34
N LEU A 13 -16.09 -28.35 10.97
CA LEU A 13 -16.26 -27.10 10.24
C LEU A 13 -14.89 -26.69 9.67
N ALA A 14 -14.66 -26.98 8.39
CA ALA A 14 -13.60 -26.34 7.64
C ALA A 14 -13.98 -24.84 7.51
N ALA A 15 -13.42 -24.01 8.38
CA ALA A 15 -13.47 -22.57 8.20
C ALA A 15 -12.72 -22.25 6.90
N GLY A 16 -13.48 -22.03 5.82
CA GLY A 16 -12.92 -21.56 4.56
C GLY A 16 -12.27 -20.21 4.80
N ALA A 17 -10.94 -20.17 4.88
CA ALA A 17 -10.23 -18.92 4.73
C ALA A 17 -10.55 -18.42 3.32
N SER A 18 -11.39 -17.39 3.24
CA SER A 18 -11.56 -16.61 2.01
C SER A 18 -10.17 -16.10 1.63
N ALA A 19 -9.57 -16.72 0.61
CA ALA A 19 -8.32 -16.26 0.07
C ALA A 19 -8.60 -14.89 -0.55
N GLN A 20 -8.08 -13.84 0.09
CA GLN A 20 -8.20 -12.49 -0.41
C GLN A 20 -7.60 -12.41 -1.81
N SER A 21 -8.42 -12.05 -2.80
CA SER A 21 -8.01 -12.09 -4.20
C SER A 21 -6.93 -11.04 -4.46
N THR A 22 -5.78 -11.45 -4.97
CA THR A 22 -4.75 -10.51 -5.42
C THR A 22 -5.12 -9.98 -6.81
N ILE A 23 -5.25 -8.67 -6.93
CA ILE A 23 -5.61 -7.99 -8.19
C ILE A 23 -4.41 -7.41 -8.93
N PHE A 24 -3.27 -7.28 -8.24
CA PHE A 24 -2.00 -6.85 -8.82
C PHE A 24 -0.83 -7.34 -7.98
N LYS A 25 0.29 -7.68 -8.64
CA LYS A 25 1.58 -7.95 -7.99
C LYS A 25 2.64 -7.06 -8.61
N GLY A 26 3.51 -6.50 -7.78
CA GLY A 26 4.65 -5.72 -8.22
C GLY A 26 5.87 -5.98 -7.36
N LYS A 27 7.01 -5.53 -7.86
CA LYS A 27 8.27 -5.44 -7.13
C LYS A 27 8.98 -4.15 -7.54
N GLY A 28 9.98 -3.74 -6.76
CA GLY A 28 10.78 -2.57 -7.05
C GLY A 28 11.19 -1.86 -5.77
N PHE A 29 11.02 -0.55 -5.73
CA PHE A 29 11.59 0.28 -4.67
C PHE A 29 10.52 1.03 -3.90
N GLY A 30 10.59 0.95 -2.57
CA GLY A 30 9.83 1.80 -1.67
C GLY A 30 10.58 3.09 -1.39
N THR A 31 9.94 4.24 -1.58
CA THR A 31 10.46 5.57 -1.17
C THR A 31 9.48 6.30 -0.28
N TYR A 32 9.81 7.51 0.16
CA TYR A 32 8.90 8.34 0.93
C TYR A 32 8.79 9.74 0.35
N TYR A 33 7.62 10.36 0.49
CA TYR A 33 7.37 11.70 -0.03
C TYR A 33 6.55 12.61 0.91
N TYR A 34 5.94 12.05 1.96
CA TYR A 34 5.10 12.77 2.89
C TYR A 34 5.20 12.19 4.30
N ASP A 35 4.69 12.90 5.30
CA ASP A 35 4.36 12.33 6.61
C ASP A 35 3.55 13.36 7.42
N ILE A 36 2.36 13.00 7.87
CA ILE A 36 1.46 13.96 8.54
C ILE A 36 1.76 14.11 10.05
N GLU A 37 2.44 13.13 10.64
CA GLU A 37 2.80 13.09 12.07
C GLU A 37 4.24 13.58 12.27
N GLN A 38 5.19 12.95 11.59
CA GLN A 38 6.61 13.30 11.61
C GLN A 38 6.97 14.22 10.44
N ARG A 39 6.48 15.45 10.48
CA ARG A 39 6.57 16.42 9.38
C ARG A 39 7.99 16.90 9.05
N GLN A 40 8.96 16.62 9.91
CA GLN A 40 10.37 16.93 9.69
C GLN A 40 11.20 15.67 9.94
N ALA A 41 11.75 15.10 8.87
CA ALA A 41 12.59 13.91 8.94
C ALA A 41 13.57 13.85 7.77
N CYS A 42 14.73 13.23 7.98
CA CYS A 42 15.72 13.00 6.91
C CYS A 42 16.11 14.27 6.13
N GLY A 43 16.26 15.39 6.84
CA GLY A 43 16.57 16.69 6.22
C GLY A 43 15.45 17.26 5.34
N THR A 44 14.25 16.68 5.37
CA THR A 44 13.07 17.11 4.60
C THR A 44 12.00 17.67 5.52
N ASP A 45 11.33 18.71 5.06
CA ASP A 45 10.10 19.25 5.66
C ASP A 45 8.91 18.87 4.76
N PHE A 46 7.97 18.10 5.29
CA PHE A 46 6.80 17.57 4.57
C PHE A 46 5.56 18.47 4.68
N ASN A 47 5.62 19.64 5.34
CA ASN A 47 4.44 20.47 5.56
C ASN A 47 3.75 20.86 4.25
N ASN A 48 4.52 21.16 3.20
CA ASN A 48 3.96 21.52 1.89
C ASN A 48 3.47 20.29 1.11
N GLN A 49 4.21 19.19 1.16
CA GLN A 49 3.87 17.93 0.51
C GLN A 49 2.53 17.42 1.04
N ASN A 50 2.29 17.53 2.34
CA ASN A 50 1.05 17.11 2.98
C ASN A 50 -0.20 17.90 2.52
N LEU A 51 -0.02 19.06 1.87
CA LEU A 51 -1.11 19.85 1.28
C LEU A 51 -1.45 19.39 -0.15
N GLY A 52 -0.63 18.53 -0.76
CA GLY A 52 -0.85 17.99 -2.09
C GLY A 52 -2.12 17.13 -2.14
N SER A 53 -2.91 17.33 -3.19
CA SER A 53 -4.11 16.54 -3.45
C SER A 53 -3.74 15.12 -3.86
N VAL A 54 -4.44 14.13 -3.31
CA VAL A 54 -4.25 12.73 -3.64
C VAL A 54 -5.05 12.35 -4.89
N MET A 55 -4.42 11.63 -5.80
CA MET A 55 -5.00 11.28 -7.10
C MET A 55 -6.28 10.42 -7.00
N CYS A 56 -6.44 9.65 -5.91
CA CYS A 56 -7.63 8.85 -5.71
C CYS A 56 -8.88 9.65 -5.35
N ASN A 57 -8.76 10.93 -4.93
CA ASN A 57 -9.91 11.78 -4.66
C ASN A 57 -10.12 12.80 -5.79
N TRP A 58 -10.34 12.26 -7.00
CA TRP A 58 -10.24 12.99 -8.26
C TRP A 58 -11.24 14.14 -8.39
N TYR A 59 -12.48 13.96 -7.92
CA TYR A 59 -13.54 14.95 -8.12
C TYR A 59 -13.55 16.06 -7.06
N THR A 60 -13.19 15.73 -5.82
CA THR A 60 -13.35 16.63 -4.65
C THR A 60 -12.03 16.87 -3.92
N ALA A 61 -10.91 16.92 -4.65
CA ALA A 61 -9.54 17.22 -4.21
C ALA A 61 -9.32 17.13 -2.69
N LYS A 62 -8.79 16.00 -2.23
CA LYS A 62 -8.49 15.74 -0.81
C LYS A 62 -6.98 15.76 -0.62
N SER A 63 -6.46 16.54 0.33
CA SER A 63 -5.02 16.56 0.62
C SER A 63 -4.59 15.33 1.43
N LEU A 64 -3.29 15.07 1.51
CA LEU A 64 -2.74 14.05 2.40
C LEU A 64 -3.08 14.31 3.87
N ASN A 65 -3.08 15.58 4.30
CA ASN A 65 -3.58 15.97 5.63
C ASN A 65 -5.05 15.59 5.83
N ASP A 66 -5.89 15.79 4.82
CA ASP A 66 -7.31 15.47 4.92
C ASP A 66 -7.56 13.95 4.94
N VAL A 67 -6.73 13.16 4.25
CA VAL A 67 -6.76 11.69 4.33
C VAL A 67 -6.44 11.23 5.75
N ASN A 68 -5.59 11.98 6.45
CA ASN A 68 -5.27 11.79 7.85
C ASN A 68 -4.75 10.37 8.16
N SER A 69 -3.84 9.87 7.31
CA SER A 69 -3.19 8.57 7.50
C SER A 69 -1.77 8.53 6.91
N ASN A 70 -0.84 7.96 7.68
CA ASN A 70 0.51 7.61 7.24
C ASN A 70 0.59 6.24 6.52
N ASN A 71 -0.54 5.53 6.38
CA ASN A 71 -0.60 4.23 5.70
C ASN A 71 -1.05 4.35 4.23
N LEU A 72 -1.26 5.56 3.72
CA LEU A 72 -1.47 5.76 2.30
C LEU A 72 -0.15 5.49 1.57
N VAL A 73 -0.24 4.78 0.45
CA VAL A 73 0.88 4.62 -0.48
C VAL A 73 0.47 5.13 -1.87
N ALA A 74 1.44 5.72 -2.57
CA ALA A 74 1.30 6.13 -3.95
C ALA A 74 1.84 5.02 -4.86
N MET A 75 1.04 4.56 -5.82
CA MET A 75 1.49 3.65 -6.88
C MET A 75 1.81 4.42 -8.16
N SER A 76 2.34 3.76 -9.20
CA SER A 76 2.40 4.35 -10.55
C SER A 76 1.12 5.11 -10.87
N ASN A 77 1.23 6.37 -11.30
CA ASN A 77 0.05 7.19 -11.55
C ASN A 77 -0.70 6.79 -12.84
N LEU A 78 -0.07 6.03 -13.75
CA LEU A 78 -0.63 5.74 -15.07
C LEU A 78 -2.00 5.05 -14.99
N PRO A 79 -2.19 4.01 -14.16
CA PRO A 79 -3.51 3.38 -14.02
C PRO A 79 -4.54 4.33 -13.40
N LEU A 80 -4.13 5.25 -12.51
CA LEU A 80 -5.05 6.14 -11.80
C LEU A 80 -5.55 7.30 -12.67
N LYS A 81 -4.98 7.50 -13.87
CA LYS A 81 -5.43 8.52 -14.84
C LYS A 81 -6.81 8.23 -15.43
N THR A 82 -7.34 7.02 -15.28
CA THR A 82 -8.70 6.65 -15.75
C THR A 82 -9.64 6.33 -14.60
N ALA A 83 -10.94 6.47 -14.83
CA ALA A 83 -11.96 6.14 -13.84
C ALA A 83 -11.94 4.65 -13.47
N GLU A 84 -11.74 3.76 -14.45
CA GLU A 84 -11.68 2.32 -14.24
C GLU A 84 -10.47 1.93 -13.38
N GLY A 85 -9.32 2.57 -13.60
CA GLY A 85 -8.14 2.30 -12.79
C GLY A 85 -8.25 2.84 -11.37
N ARG A 86 -8.88 4.00 -11.17
CA ARG A 86 -9.22 4.48 -9.81
C ARG A 86 -10.19 3.53 -9.12
N ALA A 87 -11.28 3.13 -9.79
CA ALA A 87 -12.24 2.16 -9.24
C ALA A 87 -11.57 0.81 -8.90
N LYS A 88 -10.56 0.41 -9.67
CA LYS A 88 -9.82 -0.83 -9.43
C LYS A 88 -8.86 -0.76 -8.24
N TYR A 89 -8.14 0.34 -8.06
CA TYR A 89 -7.00 0.39 -7.13
C TYR A 89 -7.19 1.31 -5.93
N CYS A 90 -7.89 2.43 -6.07
CA CYS A 90 -8.00 3.41 -4.98
C CYS A 90 -8.68 2.83 -3.75
N GLY A 91 -8.05 3.04 -2.60
CA GLY A 91 -8.51 2.52 -1.31
C GLY A 91 -8.22 1.05 -1.07
N LYS A 92 -7.71 0.31 -2.08
CA LYS A 92 -7.43 -1.11 -1.95
C LYS A 92 -6.21 -1.34 -1.07
N ARG A 93 -6.29 -2.39 -0.24
CA ARG A 93 -5.21 -2.83 0.63
C ARG A 93 -3.98 -3.21 -0.19
N VAL A 94 -2.82 -2.85 0.34
CA VAL A 94 -1.51 -3.25 -0.15
C VAL A 94 -0.81 -4.10 0.91
N VAL A 95 -0.35 -5.27 0.51
CA VAL A 95 0.51 -6.13 1.33
C VAL A 95 1.93 -5.96 0.82
N VAL A 96 2.79 -5.35 1.63
CA VAL A 96 4.20 -5.12 1.28
C VAL A 96 5.06 -6.19 1.93
N THR A 97 6.04 -6.71 1.19
CA THR A 97 7.01 -7.71 1.64
C THR A 97 8.41 -7.11 1.50
N VAL A 98 9.19 -7.19 2.59
CA VAL A 98 10.59 -6.75 2.63
C VAL A 98 11.43 -7.91 3.13
N ASN A 99 12.49 -8.28 2.39
CA ASN A 99 13.35 -9.43 2.72
C ASN A 99 12.56 -10.72 3.00
N GLY A 100 11.50 -10.97 2.22
CA GLY A 100 10.63 -12.15 2.37
C GLY A 100 9.61 -12.08 3.51
N VAL A 101 9.56 -10.98 4.29
CA VAL A 101 8.63 -10.80 5.40
C VAL A 101 7.50 -9.86 5.02
N LYS A 102 6.25 -10.36 5.09
CA LYS A 102 5.05 -9.54 4.89
C LYS A 102 4.85 -8.58 6.05
N SER A 103 4.67 -7.30 5.74
CA SER A 103 4.31 -6.27 6.72
C SER A 103 2.88 -6.47 7.22
N SER A 104 2.67 -6.19 8.51
CA SER A 104 1.35 -6.13 9.14
C SER A 104 0.67 -4.76 8.99
N ILE A 105 1.37 -3.75 8.46
CA ILE A 105 0.85 -2.39 8.32
C ILE A 105 -0.30 -2.39 7.28
N PRO A 106 -1.48 -1.83 7.60
CA PRO A 106 -2.64 -1.85 6.71
C PRO A 106 -2.53 -0.74 5.64
N PHE A 107 -1.58 -0.88 4.73
CA PHE A 107 -1.37 0.06 3.64
C PHE A 107 -2.55 0.07 2.67
N PHE A 108 -2.82 1.20 2.04
CA PHE A 108 -3.79 1.31 0.95
C PHE A 108 -3.34 2.29 -0.13
N ILE A 109 -3.74 2.02 -1.38
CA ILE A 109 -3.49 2.94 -2.48
C ILE A 109 -4.32 4.21 -2.28
N GLY A 110 -3.68 5.37 -2.25
CA GLY A 110 -4.40 6.64 -2.20
C GLY A 110 -3.91 7.70 -3.17
N ASP A 111 -2.74 7.52 -3.77
CA ASP A 111 -2.17 8.55 -4.64
C ASP A 111 -1.40 7.97 -5.83
N GLY A 112 -1.06 8.84 -6.77
CA GLY A 112 -0.29 8.55 -7.97
C GLY A 112 1.12 9.13 -7.90
N CYS A 113 2.11 8.27 -8.06
CA CYS A 113 3.53 8.59 -8.11
C CYS A 113 4.00 8.60 -9.58
N GLU A 114 4.38 9.78 -10.09
CA GLU A 114 4.95 9.93 -11.44
C GLU A 114 6.28 9.20 -11.56
N ARG A 115 7.14 9.29 -10.55
CA ARG A 115 8.44 8.61 -10.55
C ARG A 115 8.31 7.08 -10.61
N CYS A 116 7.25 6.55 -10.00
CA CYS A 116 6.92 5.13 -9.96
C CYS A 116 6.31 4.63 -11.28
N ALA A 117 5.93 5.55 -12.18
CA ALA A 117 5.46 5.23 -13.52
C ALA A 117 6.58 4.95 -14.52
N HIS A 118 7.82 5.28 -14.16
CA HIS A 118 8.98 5.21 -15.04
C HIS A 118 10.06 4.28 -14.47
N GLY A 119 10.95 3.81 -15.33
CA GLY A 119 12.08 2.97 -14.94
C GLY A 119 11.75 1.48 -14.84
N THR A 120 12.62 0.74 -14.14
CA THR A 120 12.51 -0.72 -13.98
C THR A 120 12.32 -1.11 -12.53
N ASP A 121 12.00 -2.37 -12.31
CA ASP A 121 11.75 -2.99 -11.00
C ASP A 121 12.99 -3.65 -10.37
N SER A 122 14.15 -3.49 -11.02
CA SER A 122 15.38 -4.22 -10.71
C SER A 122 16.62 -3.33 -10.68
N GLN A 123 16.52 -2.09 -11.13
CA GLN A 123 17.60 -1.11 -11.07
C GLN A 123 17.08 0.18 -10.48
N TRP A 124 17.69 0.61 -9.37
CA TRP A 124 17.36 1.86 -8.73
C TRP A 124 17.77 3.04 -9.61
N ASN A 125 16.85 4.00 -9.79
CA ASN A 125 17.10 5.27 -10.43
C ASN A 125 16.29 6.37 -9.73
N ALA A 126 17.00 7.40 -9.25
CA ALA A 126 16.40 8.50 -8.51
C ALA A 126 15.39 9.33 -9.33
N ASN A 127 15.44 9.27 -10.66
CA ASN A 127 14.53 9.98 -11.56
C ASN A 127 13.33 9.13 -12.02
N GLY A 128 13.33 7.82 -11.76
CA GLY A 128 12.25 6.93 -12.18
C GLY A 128 12.57 5.47 -11.90
N ALA A 129 11.82 4.85 -10.98
CA ALA A 129 11.96 3.44 -10.68
C ALA A 129 10.60 2.86 -10.25
N ALA A 130 10.28 1.64 -10.68
CA ALA A 130 9.01 1.01 -10.33
C ALA A 130 8.93 0.76 -8.82
N GLY A 131 7.73 0.85 -8.25
CA GLY A 131 7.52 0.62 -6.81
C GLY A 131 6.39 1.45 -6.24
N LEU A 132 6.55 1.84 -4.96
CA LEU A 132 5.55 2.56 -4.17
C LEU A 132 6.21 3.73 -3.42
N ASP A 133 5.48 4.82 -3.26
CA ASP A 133 5.89 5.96 -2.43
C ASP A 133 5.06 6.00 -1.15
N PHE A 134 5.70 6.04 0.00
CA PHE A 134 5.09 5.88 1.32
C PHE A 134 5.13 7.18 2.12
N SER A 135 4.53 7.16 3.32
CA SER A 135 4.95 8.09 4.36
C SER A 135 6.34 7.73 4.88
N TYR A 136 7.08 8.71 5.40
CA TYR A 136 8.37 8.46 6.03
C TYR A 136 8.28 7.46 7.20
N SER A 137 7.33 7.68 8.13
CA SER A 137 7.13 6.83 9.30
C SER A 137 6.74 5.41 8.90
N ALA A 138 5.92 5.25 7.87
CA ALA A 138 5.57 3.95 7.31
C ALA A 138 6.79 3.22 6.74
N LEU A 139 7.59 3.87 5.89
CA LEU A 139 8.73 3.22 5.27
C LEU A 139 9.85 2.91 6.28
N SER A 140 10.07 3.79 7.25
CA SER A 140 11.06 3.58 8.31
C SER A 140 10.70 2.41 9.23
N GLN A 141 9.41 2.10 9.41
CA GLN A 141 8.98 0.87 10.08
C GLN A 141 9.27 -0.39 9.26
N LEU A 142 9.21 -0.31 7.93
CA LEU A 142 9.58 -1.43 7.06
C LEU A 142 11.09 -1.67 7.04
N SER A 143 11.88 -0.61 7.15
CA SER A 143 13.33 -0.69 7.24
C SER A 143 13.94 0.59 7.82
N PRO A 144 14.80 0.50 8.84
CA PRO A 144 15.45 1.67 9.44
C PRO A 144 16.43 2.37 8.48
N LEU A 145 16.80 1.73 7.36
CA LEU A 145 17.72 2.27 6.36
C LEU A 145 17.04 3.20 5.33
N ALA A 146 15.71 3.33 5.38
CA ALA A 146 14.95 4.13 4.42
C ALA A 146 15.48 5.57 4.28
N CYS A 147 15.83 6.19 5.40
CA CYS A 147 16.39 7.54 5.43
C CYS A 147 17.79 7.62 4.78
N GLN A 148 18.66 6.67 5.12
CA GLN A 148 20.05 6.67 4.70
C GLN A 148 20.19 6.41 3.20
N ASN A 149 19.38 5.49 2.68
CA ASN A 149 19.45 5.06 1.29
C ASN A 149 18.49 5.82 0.38
N GLY A 150 17.50 6.52 0.95
CA GLY A 150 16.40 7.16 0.22
C GLY A 150 15.41 6.17 -0.41
N HIS A 151 15.65 4.87 -0.30
CA HIS A 151 14.81 3.79 -0.83
C HIS A 151 15.09 2.46 -0.13
N ILE A 152 14.19 1.50 -0.31
CA ILE A 152 14.40 0.07 0.03
C ILE A 152 13.80 -0.83 -1.04
N ASP A 153 14.29 -2.06 -1.17
CA ASP A 153 13.69 -3.06 -2.05
C ASP A 153 12.40 -3.61 -1.44
N ILE A 154 11.35 -3.71 -2.27
CA ILE A 154 10.03 -4.21 -1.87
C ILE A 154 9.46 -5.16 -2.92
N GLU A 155 8.66 -6.10 -2.45
CA GLU A 155 7.61 -6.76 -3.24
C GLU A 155 6.26 -6.34 -2.67
N TYR A 156 5.22 -6.30 -3.50
CA TYR A 156 3.89 -5.93 -3.01
C TYR A 156 2.77 -6.61 -3.80
N GLU A 157 1.66 -6.83 -3.09
CA GLU A 157 0.41 -7.34 -3.63
C GLU A 157 -0.68 -6.30 -3.35
N ILE A 158 -1.42 -5.88 -4.37
CA ILE A 158 -2.68 -5.15 -4.17
C ILE A 158 -3.79 -6.19 -4.17
N VAL A 159 -4.60 -6.18 -3.13
CA VAL A 159 -5.62 -7.19 -2.87
C VAL A 159 -7.00 -6.56 -2.87
N ASP A 160 -8.02 -7.34 -3.24
CA ASP A 160 -9.40 -6.85 -3.36
C ASP A 160 -10.10 -6.73 -2.00
N GLU A 161 -9.57 -5.85 -1.15
CA GLU A 161 -10.18 -5.39 0.10
C GLU A 161 -10.00 -3.89 0.13
N THR A 162 -11.09 -3.17 0.39
CA THR A 162 -11.06 -1.71 0.51
C THR A 162 -10.85 -1.34 1.98
N LEU A 163 -9.76 -0.63 2.29
CA LEU A 163 -9.49 -0.10 3.63
C LEU A 163 -9.87 1.37 3.77
N TYR A 164 -9.98 2.07 2.64
CA TYR A 164 -10.29 3.50 2.62
C TYR A 164 -11.21 3.81 1.45
N HIS A 165 -12.25 4.61 1.67
CA HIS A 165 -13.20 5.00 0.62
C HIS A 165 -12.87 6.42 0.12
N PHE A 166 -12.47 6.51 -1.14
CA PHE A 166 -12.27 7.78 -1.85
C PHE A 166 -13.50 8.10 -2.72
N ASP A 167 -13.66 9.38 -3.03
CA ASP A 167 -14.58 9.86 -4.07
C ASP A 167 -13.86 9.82 -5.44
N THR A 168 -13.92 8.66 -6.09
CA THR A 168 -13.12 8.28 -7.28
C THR A 168 -13.79 8.55 -8.61
#